data_AF-A0A098YTQ6-F1
#
_entry.id   AF-A0A098YTQ6-F1
#
_cell.length_a   1.000
_cell.length_b   1.000
_cell.length_c   1.000
_cell.angle_alpha   90.00
_cell.angle_beta   90.00
_cell.angle_gamma   90.00
#
_symmetry.space_group_name_H-M   'P 1'
#
loop_
_entity.id
_entity.type
_entity.pdbx_description
1 polymer ?
#
loop_
_entity_poly.entity_id
_entity_poly.type
_entity_poly.pdbx_seq_one_letter_code
_entity_poly.pdbx_strand_id
1 'polypeptide(L)'
;MEITFMQYVWGFLLLLIPCYVLYLYHSTLLTKTVRATVGMMGLLLVLGFLLYEVMALNQWGITLLFALLMMAIGAILTVRRAKLPIRQLFVPVMAGTLTGVLVVGLYVLWLVVGVRNPLEVRFLIPVVGLLTGHLIQVNSQALHIYFMGLRHHSQLYHYLLGNGMKHSQALGYLFRRTIERAALPNISTMGRMLIGVSPIILWSMMLAGAGVFTALAVQLVLLVAMFSASMISVIVTMVVSRRYLLDDYHQLKGDKPHQQAE
;
A
#
# COMPACT_ATOMS: atom_id res chain seq x y z
N MET A 1 -0.42 -30.88 -0.78
CA MET A 1 -1.62 -31.13 0.05
C MET A 1 -2.80 -30.61 -0.73
N GLU A 2 -3.73 -31.49 -1.10
CA GLU A 2 -4.99 -31.09 -1.73
C GLU A 2 -6.06 -30.97 -0.64
N ILE A 3 -6.68 -29.80 -0.54
CA ILE A 3 -7.77 -29.55 0.41
C ILE A 3 -9.06 -30.05 -0.23
N THR A 4 -9.74 -31.00 0.41
CA THR A 4 -10.99 -31.57 -0.11
C THR A 4 -12.15 -30.57 0.06
N PHE A 5 -13.17 -30.62 -0.81
CA PHE A 5 -14.36 -29.77 -0.71
C PHE A 5 -14.99 -29.78 0.70
N MET A 6 -15.02 -30.95 1.35
CA MET A 6 -15.52 -31.10 2.72
C MET A 6 -14.74 -30.28 3.75
N GLN A 7 -13.42 -30.13 3.58
CA GLN A 7 -12.58 -29.35 4.49
C GLN A 7 -12.83 -27.84 4.34
N TYR A 8 -13.15 -27.37 3.14
CA TYR A 8 -13.61 -25.99 2.93
C TYR A 8 -14.91 -25.71 3.69
N VAL A 9 -15.88 -26.63 3.65
CA VAL A 9 -17.15 -26.49 4.38
C VAL A 9 -16.90 -26.41 5.89
N TRP A 10 -16.04 -27.26 6.44
CA TRP A 10 -15.64 -27.20 7.85
C TRP A 10 -14.97 -25.86 8.21
N GLY A 11 -14.11 -25.33 7.35
CA GLY A 11 -13.47 -24.02 7.54
C GLY A 11 -14.48 -22.87 7.55
N PHE A 12 -15.46 -22.89 6.65
CA PHE A 12 -16.51 -21.86 6.61
C PHE A 12 -17.50 -21.97 7.78
N LEU A 13 -17.62 -23.13 8.41
CA LEU A 13 -18.44 -23.31 9.62
C LEU A 13 -17.98 -22.40 10.77
N LEU A 14 -16.69 -22.06 10.83
CA LEU A 14 -16.15 -21.11 11.82
C LEU A 14 -16.76 -19.70 11.70
N LEU A 15 -17.29 -19.29 10.53
CA LEU A 15 -17.99 -18.01 10.37
C LEU A 15 -19.34 -17.98 11.10
N LEU A 16 -19.90 -19.12 11.49
CA LEU A 16 -21.14 -19.17 12.26
C LEU A 16 -20.96 -18.53 13.65
N ILE A 17 -19.77 -18.61 14.25
CA ILE A 17 -19.50 -18.05 15.58
C ILE A 17 -19.66 -16.51 15.59
N PRO A 18 -18.92 -15.73 14.77
CA PRO A 18 -19.11 -14.28 14.74
C PRO A 18 -20.49 -13.89 14.18
N CYS A 19 -21.08 -14.66 13.26
CA CYS A 19 -22.43 -14.39 12.77
C CYS A 19 -23.49 -14.57 13.86
N TYR A 20 -23.37 -15.60 14.70
CA TYR A 20 -24.29 -15.86 15.81
C TYR A 20 -24.20 -14.76 16.88
N VAL A 21 -22.98 -14.33 17.22
CA VAL A 21 -22.78 -13.18 18.11
C VAL A 21 -23.41 -11.92 17.52
N LEU A 22 -23.15 -11.59 16.26
CA LEU A 22 -23.72 -10.41 15.60
C LEU A 22 -25.25 -10.46 15.47
N TYR A 23 -25.81 -11.66 15.35
CA TYR A 23 -27.26 -11.90 15.33
C TYR A 23 -27.89 -11.61 16.69
N LEU A 24 -27.29 -12.10 17.79
CA LEU A 24 -27.73 -11.85 19.16
C LEU A 24 -27.76 -10.36 19.52
N TYR A 25 -26.81 -9.57 19.01
CA TYR A 25 -26.75 -8.12 19.25
C TYR A 25 -27.61 -7.28 18.27
N HIS A 26 -28.52 -7.91 17.50
CA HIS A 26 -29.44 -7.24 16.54
C HIS A 26 -28.75 -6.18 15.65
N SER A 27 -27.53 -6.47 15.21
CA SER A 27 -26.70 -5.47 14.57
C SER A 27 -26.85 -5.49 13.04
N THR A 28 -27.02 -4.30 12.43
CA THR A 28 -26.92 -4.12 10.96
C THR A 28 -25.56 -4.52 10.37
N LEU A 29 -24.60 -4.87 11.23
CA LEU A 29 -23.29 -5.40 10.86
C LEU A 29 -23.36 -6.82 10.27
N LEU A 30 -24.38 -7.63 10.55
CA LEU A 30 -24.46 -9.00 10.03
C LEU A 30 -24.50 -9.04 8.49
N THR A 31 -25.36 -8.23 7.87
CA THR A 31 -25.45 -8.13 6.41
C THR A 31 -24.17 -7.56 5.79
N LYS A 32 -23.46 -6.67 6.51
CA LYS A 32 -22.15 -6.16 6.08
C LYS A 32 -21.08 -7.24 6.13
N THR A 33 -21.04 -8.05 7.19
CA THR A 33 -20.10 -9.16 7.34
C THR A 33 -20.31 -10.20 6.25
N VAL A 34 -21.55 -10.64 6.02
CA VAL A 34 -21.86 -11.62 4.96
C VAL A 34 -21.48 -11.09 3.58
N ARG A 35 -21.85 -9.84 3.26
CA ARG A 35 -21.48 -9.22 1.97
C ARG A 35 -19.97 -9.09 1.81
N ALA A 36 -19.25 -8.75 2.88
CA ALA A 36 -17.80 -8.65 2.86
C ALA A 36 -17.14 -10.02 2.65
N THR A 37 -17.62 -11.07 3.34
CA THR A 37 -17.12 -12.44 3.18
C THR A 37 -17.32 -12.95 1.76
N VAL A 38 -18.54 -12.83 1.22
CA VAL A 38 -18.84 -13.24 -0.16
C VAL A 38 -18.01 -12.44 -1.17
N GLY A 39 -17.87 -11.13 -0.96
CA GLY A 39 -17.02 -10.29 -1.79
C GLY A 39 -15.54 -10.71 -1.73
N MET A 40 -15.03 -11.08 -0.56
CA MET A 40 -13.66 -11.55 -0.38
C MET A 40 -13.42 -12.90 -1.06
N MET A 41 -14.38 -13.83 -0.97
CA MET A 41 -14.34 -15.10 -1.72
C MET A 41 -14.29 -14.85 -3.22
N GLY A 42 -15.17 -13.99 -3.74
CA GLY A 42 -15.19 -13.64 -5.16
C GLY A 42 -13.88 -13.01 -5.62
N LEU A 43 -13.32 -12.09 -4.81
CA LEU A 43 -12.03 -11.46 -5.10
C LEU A 43 -10.87 -12.47 -5.09
N LEU A 44 -10.86 -13.41 -4.15
CA LEU A 44 -9.85 -14.48 -4.09
C LEU A 44 -9.95 -15.42 -5.29
N LEU A 45 -11.16 -15.76 -5.74
CA LEU A 45 -11.36 -16.58 -6.93
C LEU A 45 -10.87 -15.88 -8.19
N VAL A 46 -11.23 -14.60 -8.38
CA VAL A 46 -10.74 -13.80 -9.52
C VAL A 46 -9.23 -13.67 -9.47
N LEU A 47 -8.65 -13.38 -8.30
CA LEU A 47 -7.20 -13.29 -8.14
C LEU A 47 -6.50 -14.62 -8.44
N GLY A 48 -7.06 -15.73 -7.95
CA GLY A 48 -6.54 -17.08 -8.20
C GLY A 48 -6.57 -17.44 -9.68
N PHE A 49 -7.68 -17.15 -10.37
CA PHE A 49 -7.80 -17.35 -11.82
C PHE A 49 -6.79 -16.50 -12.60
N LEU A 50 -6.68 -15.21 -12.27
CA LEU A 50 -5.70 -14.33 -12.92
C LEU A 50 -4.26 -14.80 -12.71
N LEU A 51 -3.92 -15.25 -11.50
CA LEU A 51 -2.58 -15.80 -11.22
C LEU A 51 -2.33 -17.09 -12.00
N TYR A 52 -3.32 -17.98 -12.11
CA TYR A 52 -3.21 -19.20 -12.91
C TYR A 52 -2.90 -18.88 -14.38
N GLU A 53 -3.67 -17.99 -15.00
CA GLU A 53 -3.47 -17.57 -16.39
C GLU A 53 -2.11 -16.89 -16.60
N VAL A 54 -1.71 -15.99 -15.70
CA VAL A 54 -0.42 -15.29 -15.81
C VAL A 54 0.74 -16.26 -15.64
N MET A 55 0.64 -17.24 -14.73
CA MET A 55 1.64 -18.31 -14.57
C MET A 55 1.70 -19.25 -15.78
N ALA A 56 0.57 -19.56 -16.41
CA ALA A 56 0.51 -20.44 -17.57
C ALA A 56 1.16 -19.80 -18.81
N LEU A 57 0.94 -18.50 -19.03
CA LEU A 57 1.48 -17.79 -20.18
C LEU A 57 2.97 -17.48 -20.04
N ASN A 58 3.44 -17.18 -18.82
CA ASN A 58 4.84 -16.88 -18.46
C ASN A 58 5.60 -15.97 -19.45
N GLN A 59 4.90 -15.01 -20.07
CA GLN A 59 5.49 -14.01 -20.98
C GLN A 59 5.88 -12.76 -20.19
N TRP A 60 7.09 -12.25 -20.41
CA TRP A 60 7.60 -11.05 -19.71
C TRP A 60 6.67 -9.83 -19.84
N GLY A 61 6.03 -9.64 -20.99
CA GLY A 61 5.10 -8.53 -21.23
C GLY A 61 3.82 -8.65 -20.40
N ILE A 62 3.29 -9.87 -20.24
CA ILE A 62 2.09 -10.12 -19.43
C ILE A 62 2.40 -9.95 -17.94
N THR A 63 3.57 -10.41 -17.49
CA THR A 63 4.02 -10.20 -16.11
C THR A 63 4.13 -8.71 -15.79
N LEU A 64 4.74 -7.93 -16.69
CA LEU A 64 4.90 -6.49 -16.51
C LEU A 64 3.54 -5.78 -16.49
N LEU A 65 2.64 -6.14 -17.40
CA LEU A 65 1.29 -5.59 -17.46
C LEU A 65 0.51 -5.88 -16.16
N PHE A 66 0.58 -7.12 -15.67
CA PHE A 66 -0.08 -7.52 -14.43
C PHE A 66 0.52 -6.81 -13.20
N ALA A 67 1.85 -6.68 -13.15
CA ALA A 67 2.53 -5.92 -12.11
C ALA A 67 2.10 -4.44 -12.11
N LEU A 68 1.98 -3.82 -13.28
CA LEU A 68 1.53 -2.44 -13.42
C LEU A 68 0.06 -2.29 -12.99
N LEU A 69 -0.79 -3.26 -13.32
CA LEU A 69 -2.19 -3.31 -12.89
C LEU A 69 -2.30 -3.42 -11.36
N MET A 70 -1.50 -4.29 -10.73
CA MET A 70 -1.39 -4.40 -9.27
C MET A 70 -1.00 -3.06 -8.62
N MET A 71 0.01 -2.37 -9.17
CA MET A 71 0.43 -1.06 -8.68
C MET A 71 -0.67 0.00 -8.86
N ALA A 72 -1.38 0.01 -10.00
CA ALA A 72 -2.47 0.94 -10.26
C ALA A 72 -3.65 0.74 -9.29
N ILE A 73 -4.05 -0.51 -9.04
CA ILE A 73 -5.05 -0.84 -8.02
C ILE A 73 -4.57 -0.39 -6.65
N GLY A 74 -3.30 -0.65 -6.31
CA GLY A 74 -2.68 -0.19 -5.08
C GLY A 74 -2.73 1.33 -4.92
N ALA A 75 -2.42 2.09 -5.96
CA ALA A 75 -2.51 3.55 -5.95
C ALA A 75 -3.95 4.04 -5.70
N ILE A 76 -4.95 3.44 -6.35
CA ILE A 76 -6.37 3.76 -6.12
C ILE A 76 -6.76 3.48 -4.67
N LEU A 77 -6.39 2.31 -4.14
CA LEU A 77 -6.68 1.92 -2.75
C LEU A 77 -6.00 2.87 -1.76
N THR A 78 -4.77 3.29 -2.03
CA THR A 78 -4.03 4.25 -1.21
C THR A 78 -4.78 5.57 -1.09
N VAL A 79 -5.24 6.14 -2.21
CA VAL A 79 -5.96 7.41 -2.21
C VAL A 79 -7.33 7.28 -1.54
N ARG A 80 -8.06 6.18 -1.80
CA ARG A 80 -9.34 5.90 -1.13
C ARG A 80 -9.18 5.77 0.37
N ARG A 81 -8.13 5.07 0.83
CA ARG A 81 -7.82 4.89 2.26
C ARG A 81 -7.45 6.20 2.93
N ALA A 82 -6.78 7.11 2.20
CA ALA A 82 -6.48 8.45 2.67
C ALA A 82 -7.70 9.40 2.70
N LYS A 83 -8.86 8.99 2.15
CA LYS A 83 -10.09 9.79 2.02
C LYS A 83 -9.91 11.07 1.19
N LEU A 84 -9.13 10.99 0.12
CA LEU A 84 -8.78 12.11 -0.75
C LEU A 84 -9.33 11.94 -2.18
N PRO A 85 -9.45 13.02 -2.97
CA PRO A 85 -9.96 12.94 -4.34
C PRO A 85 -8.98 12.23 -5.28
N ILE A 86 -9.42 11.11 -5.85
CA ILE A 86 -8.63 10.24 -6.75
C ILE A 86 -8.12 11.00 -7.99
N ARG A 87 -8.95 11.89 -8.56
CA ARG A 87 -8.65 12.58 -9.83
C ARG A 87 -7.34 13.38 -9.80
N GLN A 88 -6.97 13.94 -8.66
CA GLN A 88 -5.77 14.77 -8.52
C GLN A 88 -4.58 13.98 -7.97
N LEU A 89 -4.82 12.96 -7.14
CA LEU A 89 -3.77 12.25 -6.41
C LEU A 89 -3.41 10.89 -6.99
N PHE A 90 -4.15 10.39 -7.97
CA PHE A 90 -3.82 9.14 -8.63
C PHE A 90 -2.43 9.19 -9.28
N VAL A 91 -2.13 10.24 -10.07
CA VAL A 91 -0.84 10.35 -10.77
C VAL A 91 0.35 10.47 -9.80
N PRO A 92 0.32 11.34 -8.77
CA PRO A 92 1.39 11.39 -7.78
C PRO A 92 1.62 10.07 -7.04
N VAL A 93 0.54 9.42 -6.59
CA VAL A 93 0.65 8.16 -5.85
C VAL A 93 1.14 7.05 -6.75
N MET A 94 0.62 6.95 -7.98
CA MET A 94 1.07 5.96 -8.96
C MET A 94 2.56 6.12 -9.28
N ALA A 95 3.02 7.35 -9.51
CA ALA A 95 4.42 7.64 -9.75
C ALA A 95 5.28 7.19 -8.55
N GLY A 96 4.88 7.53 -7.33
CA GLY A 96 5.59 7.12 -6.13
C GLY A 96 5.60 5.62 -5.91
N THR A 97 4.47 4.93 -6.10
CA THR A 97 4.40 3.46 -5.96
C THR A 97 5.25 2.79 -7.02
N LEU A 98 5.18 3.26 -8.27
CA LEU A 98 5.95 2.70 -9.37
C LEU A 98 7.46 2.86 -9.14
N THR A 99 7.91 4.05 -8.73
CA THR A 99 9.32 4.25 -8.39
C THR A 99 9.77 3.41 -7.20
N GLY A 100 8.97 3.33 -6.13
CA GLY A 100 9.35 2.56 -4.94
C GLY A 100 9.44 1.07 -5.21
N VAL A 101 8.43 0.52 -5.90
CA VAL A 101 8.34 -0.92 -6.20
C VAL A 101 9.33 -1.32 -7.28
N LEU A 102 9.49 -0.57 -8.38
CA LEU A 102 10.41 -0.95 -9.44
C LEU A 102 11.86 -0.82 -8.99
N VAL A 103 12.25 0.31 -8.38
CA VAL A 103 13.64 0.53 -7.98
C VAL A 103 14.07 -0.50 -6.93
N VAL A 104 13.28 -0.66 -5.86
CA VAL A 104 13.66 -1.56 -4.77
C VAL A 104 13.36 -3.02 -5.12
N GLY A 105 12.23 -3.30 -5.78
CA GLY A 105 11.87 -4.66 -6.18
C GLY A 105 12.87 -5.25 -7.18
N LEU A 106 13.27 -4.50 -8.21
CA LEU A 106 14.29 -4.97 -9.15
C LEU A 106 15.67 -5.07 -8.48
N TYR A 107 16.02 -4.12 -7.61
CA TYR A 107 17.27 -4.20 -6.83
C TYR A 107 17.34 -5.49 -6.02
N VAL A 108 16.28 -5.84 -5.27
CA VAL A 108 16.24 -7.06 -4.47
C VAL A 108 16.32 -8.31 -5.35
N LEU A 109 15.54 -8.37 -6.44
CA LEU A 109 15.50 -9.54 -7.31
C LEU A 109 16.83 -9.77 -8.04
N TRP A 110 17.47 -8.70 -8.50
CA TRP A 110 18.67 -8.78 -9.34
C TRP A 110 19.95 -8.90 -8.53
N LEU A 111 20.13 -8.05 -7.51
CA LEU A 111 21.37 -7.99 -6.73
C LEU A 111 21.36 -8.87 -5.49
N VAL A 112 20.21 -9.00 -4.80
CA VAL A 112 20.18 -9.69 -3.50
C VAL A 112 19.83 -11.16 -3.65
N VAL A 113 18.79 -11.48 -4.42
CA VAL A 113 18.37 -12.87 -4.66
C VAL A 113 19.18 -13.50 -5.80
N GLY A 114 19.73 -12.70 -6.72
CA GLY A 114 20.59 -13.19 -7.81
C GLY A 114 19.84 -14.02 -8.85
N VAL A 115 18.56 -13.73 -9.10
CA VAL A 115 17.75 -14.48 -10.07
C VAL A 115 18.21 -14.15 -11.49
N ARG A 116 18.47 -15.18 -12.31
CA ARG A 116 18.90 -15.01 -13.72
C ARG A 116 17.89 -14.20 -14.54
N ASN A 117 16.59 -14.42 -14.32
CA ASN A 117 15.49 -13.70 -14.98
C ASN A 117 14.55 -13.06 -13.94
N PRO A 118 14.76 -11.79 -13.54
CA PRO A 118 13.94 -11.14 -12.51
C PRO A 118 12.49 -10.87 -12.95
N LEU A 119 12.21 -10.92 -14.25
CA LEU A 119 10.88 -10.68 -14.84
C LEU A 119 10.00 -11.94 -14.91
N GLU A 120 10.49 -13.05 -14.39
CA GLU A 120 9.70 -14.28 -14.32
C GLU A 120 8.56 -14.12 -13.31
N VAL A 121 7.39 -14.63 -13.69
CA VAL A 121 6.12 -14.50 -12.95
C VAL A 121 6.26 -14.92 -11.49
N ARG A 122 6.98 -16.02 -11.26
CA ARG A 122 7.17 -16.65 -9.94
C ARG A 122 7.90 -15.76 -8.94
N PHE A 123 8.74 -14.83 -9.41
CA PHE A 123 9.54 -13.97 -8.54
C PHE A 123 9.00 -12.53 -8.50
N LEU A 124 8.66 -11.97 -9.66
CA LEU A 124 8.24 -10.57 -9.74
C LEU A 124 6.91 -10.31 -9.05
N ILE A 125 5.90 -11.16 -9.28
CA ILE A 125 4.54 -10.91 -8.79
C ILE A 125 4.46 -10.94 -7.26
N PRO A 126 5.05 -11.93 -6.56
CA PRO A 126 5.04 -11.92 -5.09
C PRO A 126 5.74 -10.69 -4.50
N VAL A 127 6.88 -10.28 -5.05
CA VAL A 127 7.63 -9.10 -4.58
C VAL A 127 6.84 -7.81 -4.84
N VAL A 128 6.30 -7.64 -6.05
CA VAL A 128 5.45 -6.48 -6.39
C VAL A 128 4.21 -6.43 -5.50
N GLY A 129 3.54 -7.57 -5.29
CA GLY A 129 2.35 -7.67 -4.44
C GLY A 129 2.64 -7.30 -2.99
N LEU A 130 3.72 -7.85 -2.42
CA LEU A 130 4.14 -7.57 -1.04
C LEU A 130 4.52 -6.09 -0.84
N LEU A 131 5.37 -5.55 -1.73
CA LEU A 131 5.79 -4.16 -1.66
C LEU A 131 4.58 -3.23 -1.83
N THR A 132 3.80 -3.40 -2.90
CA THR A 132 2.61 -2.58 -3.17
C THR A 132 1.62 -2.62 -2.01
N GLY A 133 1.38 -3.80 -1.44
CA GLY A 133 0.51 -3.96 -0.26
C GLY A 133 0.97 -3.13 0.94
N HIS A 134 2.27 -3.16 1.25
CA HIS A 134 2.86 -2.34 2.32
C HIS A 134 2.76 -0.85 2.04
N LEU A 135 3.07 -0.47 0.80
CA LEU A 135 3.02 0.90 0.30
C LEU A 135 1.64 1.53 0.44
N ILE A 136 0.54 0.76 0.26
CA ILE A 136 -0.83 1.25 0.46
C ILE A 136 -1.00 1.81 1.88
N GLN A 137 -0.50 1.10 2.89
CA GLN A 137 -0.64 1.53 4.28
C GLN A 137 0.21 2.78 4.57
N VAL A 138 1.49 2.76 4.23
CA VAL A 138 2.42 3.86 4.55
C VAL A 138 2.08 5.12 3.76
N ASN A 139 1.84 5.01 2.46
CA ASN A 139 1.53 6.17 1.61
C ASN A 139 0.18 6.78 1.99
N SER A 140 -0.84 5.97 2.29
CA SER A 140 -2.15 6.53 2.69
C SER A 140 -2.08 7.30 4.00
N GLN A 141 -1.31 6.81 4.97
CA GLN A 141 -1.06 7.52 6.22
C GLN A 141 -0.25 8.80 6.01
N ALA A 142 0.79 8.76 5.18
CA ALA A 142 1.59 9.94 4.83
C ALA A 142 0.74 11.01 4.14
N LEU A 143 -0.08 10.63 3.16
CA LEU A 143 -1.03 11.53 2.50
C LEU A 143 -2.00 12.13 3.50
N HIS A 144 -2.60 11.31 4.37
CA HIS A 144 -3.53 11.80 5.38
C HIS A 144 -2.87 12.83 6.31
N ILE A 145 -1.65 12.57 6.80
CA ILE A 145 -0.90 13.50 7.65
C ILE A 145 -0.60 14.82 6.91
N TYR A 146 -0.16 14.72 5.65
CA TYR A 146 0.17 15.89 4.84
C TYR A 146 -1.05 16.78 4.59
N PHE A 147 -2.16 16.20 4.13
CA PHE A 147 -3.38 16.93 3.80
C PHE A 147 -4.11 17.47 5.03
N MET A 148 -4.15 16.71 6.13
CA MET A 148 -4.66 17.21 7.41
C MET A 148 -3.77 18.31 7.96
N GLY A 149 -2.45 18.21 7.77
CA GLY A 149 -1.50 19.27 8.06
C GLY A 149 -1.83 20.55 7.30
N LEU A 150 -2.05 20.47 5.98
CA LEU A 150 -2.43 21.61 5.14
C LEU A 150 -3.78 22.22 5.54
N ARG A 151 -4.80 21.40 5.80
CA ARG A 151 -6.15 21.88 6.15
C ARG A 151 -6.23 22.49 7.56
N HIS A 152 -5.64 21.83 8.56
CA HIS A 152 -5.74 22.30 9.96
C HIS A 152 -4.70 23.36 10.33
N HIS A 153 -3.54 23.38 9.65
CA HIS A 153 -2.52 24.39 9.89
C HIS A 153 -2.51 25.46 8.79
N SER A 154 -3.66 25.75 8.15
CA SER A 154 -3.79 26.90 7.25
C SER A 154 -3.34 28.18 7.94
N GLN A 155 -3.67 28.34 9.23
CA GLN A 155 -3.17 29.43 10.07
C GLN A 155 -1.64 29.46 10.20
N LEU A 156 -0.97 28.32 10.40
CA LEU A 156 0.50 28.27 10.44
C LEU A 156 1.11 28.56 9.06
N TYR A 157 0.49 28.08 8.00
CA TYR A 157 0.92 28.32 6.62
C TYR A 157 0.82 29.81 6.28
N HIS A 158 -0.32 30.44 6.57
CA HIS A 158 -0.54 31.88 6.41
C HIS A 158 0.33 32.71 7.37
N TYR A 159 0.59 32.23 8.59
CA TYR A 159 1.53 32.87 9.52
C TYR A 159 2.96 32.87 8.99
N LEU A 160 3.46 31.73 8.52
CA LEU A 160 4.80 31.65 7.91
C LEU A 160 4.92 32.58 6.70
N LEU A 161 3.87 32.65 5.87
CA LEU A 161 3.81 33.56 4.74
C LEU A 161 3.78 35.03 5.17
N GLY A 162 3.00 35.37 6.19
CA GLY A 162 2.96 36.72 6.78
C GLY A 162 4.29 37.15 7.40
N ASN A 163 5.13 36.20 7.80
CA ASN A 163 6.50 36.44 8.27
C ASN A 163 7.54 36.49 7.13
N GLY A 164 7.11 36.54 5.86
CA GLY A 164 7.99 36.69 4.70
C GLY A 164 8.61 35.39 4.17
N MET A 165 8.19 34.22 4.66
CA MET A 165 8.67 32.93 4.14
C MET A 165 8.10 32.67 2.75
N LYS A 166 8.93 32.19 1.82
CA LYS A 166 8.45 31.79 0.48
C LYS A 166 7.56 30.53 0.58
N HIS A 167 6.56 30.39 -0.29
CA HIS A 167 5.68 29.21 -0.34
C HIS A 167 6.45 27.88 -0.37
N SER A 168 7.57 27.83 -1.08
CA SER A 168 8.45 26.66 -1.16
C SER A 168 9.06 26.26 0.19
N GLN A 169 9.40 27.23 1.04
CA GLN A 169 9.99 27.01 2.35
C GLN A 169 8.93 26.54 3.36
N ALA A 170 7.74 27.14 3.35
CA ALA A 170 6.62 26.71 4.19
C ALA A 170 6.17 25.26 3.87
N LEU A 171 6.09 24.92 2.58
CA LEU A 171 5.81 23.54 2.14
C LEU A 171 6.94 22.57 2.50
N GLY A 172 8.20 23.01 2.42
CA GLY A 172 9.35 22.21 2.82
C GLY A 172 9.33 21.81 4.29
N TYR A 173 8.93 22.74 5.19
CA TYR A 173 8.75 22.45 6.60
C TYR A 173 7.68 21.37 6.84
N LEU A 174 6.51 21.53 6.21
CA LEU A 174 5.43 20.55 6.34
C LEU A 174 5.81 19.19 5.75
N PHE A 175 6.56 19.20 4.66
CA PHE A 175 7.07 18.00 4.01
C PHE A 175 8.02 17.22 4.92
N ARG A 176 9.00 17.88 5.54
CA ARG A 176 9.92 17.26 6.50
C ARG A 176 9.16 16.65 7.69
N ARG A 177 8.22 17.41 8.26
CA ARG A 177 7.37 16.94 9.36
C ARG A 177 6.52 15.73 8.97
N THR A 178 6.04 15.67 7.73
CA THR A 178 5.25 14.55 7.20
C THR A 178 6.11 13.30 7.07
N ILE A 179 7.31 13.40 6.49
CA ILE A 179 8.24 12.27 6.37
C ILE A 179 8.57 11.71 7.75
N GLU A 180 8.92 12.57 8.70
CA GLU A 180 9.26 12.16 10.05
C GLU A 180 8.09 11.43 10.74
N ARG A 181 6.87 11.99 10.63
CA ARG A 181 5.68 11.37 11.20
C ARG A 181 5.22 10.10 10.47
N ALA A 182 5.52 9.95 9.19
CA ALA A 182 5.23 8.74 8.43
C ALA A 182 6.28 7.63 8.69
N ALA A 183 7.54 8.00 8.96
CA ALA A 183 8.62 7.07 9.25
C ALA A 183 8.44 6.40 10.63
N LEU A 184 8.04 7.13 11.66
CA LEU A 184 7.84 6.61 13.02
C LEU A 184 6.97 5.33 13.09
N PRO A 185 5.72 5.32 12.56
CA PRO A 185 4.91 4.11 12.58
C PRO A 185 5.52 3.00 11.72
N ASN A 186 6.21 3.32 10.63
CA ASN A 186 6.88 2.33 9.78
C ASN A 186 7.98 1.60 10.55
N ILE A 187 8.84 2.34 11.26
CA ILE A 187 9.91 1.80 12.12
C ILE A 187 9.30 0.94 13.25
N SER A 188 8.27 1.45 13.93
CA SER A 188 7.58 0.71 15.00
C SER A 188 6.90 -0.58 14.51
N THR A 189 6.49 -0.61 13.24
CA THR A 189 5.84 -1.78 12.65
C THR A 189 6.87 -2.85 12.25
N MET A 190 8.10 -2.48 11.89
CA MET A 190 9.16 -3.45 11.56
C MET A 190 9.43 -4.44 12.69
N GLY A 191 9.52 -3.96 13.94
CA GLY A 191 9.70 -4.83 15.11
C GLY A 191 8.51 -5.77 15.36
N ARG A 192 7.28 -5.32 15.08
CA ARG A 192 6.06 -6.11 15.28
C ARG A 192 5.76 -7.08 14.14
N MET A 193 6.21 -6.77 12.92
CA MET A 193 6.05 -7.65 11.76
C MET A 193 6.72 -9.00 11.99
N LEU A 194 7.84 -9.04 12.72
CA LEU A 194 8.53 -10.28 13.11
C LEU A 194 7.64 -11.25 13.89
N ILE A 195 6.76 -10.73 14.75
CA ILE A 195 5.85 -11.55 15.57
C ILE A 195 4.58 -11.92 14.79
N GLY A 196 4.12 -11.05 13.88
CA GLY A 196 2.84 -11.19 13.17
C GLY A 196 2.93 -11.92 11.83
N VAL A 197 3.25 -11.19 10.76
CA VAL A 197 3.13 -11.65 9.36
C VAL A 197 4.41 -12.34 8.87
N SER A 198 5.58 -11.96 9.40
CA SER A 198 6.87 -12.56 9.02
C SER A 198 6.96 -14.08 9.18
N PRO A 199 6.35 -14.71 10.21
CA PRO A 199 6.35 -16.17 10.31
C PRO A 199 5.70 -16.83 9.11
N ILE A 200 4.64 -16.26 8.53
CA ILE A 200 3.93 -16.89 7.39
C ILE A 200 4.84 -17.01 6.18
N ILE A 201 5.55 -15.95 5.82
CA ILE A 201 6.48 -15.96 4.68
C ILE A 201 7.63 -16.94 4.96
N LEU A 202 8.20 -16.88 6.16
CA LEU A 202 9.28 -17.76 6.58
C LEU A 202 8.88 -19.25 6.52
N TRP A 203 7.72 -19.60 7.10
CA TRP A 203 7.17 -20.95 7.03
C TRP A 203 6.82 -21.35 5.60
N SER A 204 6.27 -20.46 4.78
CA SER A 204 5.96 -20.77 3.38
C SER A 204 7.20 -21.13 2.57
N MET A 205 8.32 -20.45 2.82
CA MET A 205 9.61 -20.77 2.18
C MET A 205 10.15 -22.10 2.68
N MET A 206 10.06 -22.38 3.98
CA MET A 206 10.47 -23.67 4.55
C MET A 206 9.63 -24.83 4.00
N LEU A 207 8.30 -24.66 3.89
CA LEU A 207 7.40 -25.62 3.28
C LEU A 207 7.68 -25.82 1.78
N ALA A 208 8.19 -24.79 1.11
CA ALA A 208 8.66 -24.87 -0.28
C ALA A 208 10.05 -25.54 -0.42
N GLY A 209 10.65 -26.02 0.68
CA GLY A 209 11.93 -26.73 0.69
C GLY A 209 13.17 -25.85 0.88
N ALA A 210 13.01 -24.56 1.19
CA ALA A 210 14.14 -23.69 1.48
C ALA A 210 14.73 -23.99 2.87
N GLY A 211 16.05 -23.86 3.01
CA GLY A 211 16.72 -23.98 4.30
C GLY A 211 16.32 -22.86 5.26
N VAL A 212 16.31 -23.14 6.57
CA VAL A 212 15.91 -22.18 7.62
C VAL A 212 16.72 -20.88 7.53
N PHE A 213 18.04 -20.97 7.39
CA PHE A 213 18.91 -19.81 7.27
C PHE A 213 18.63 -18.98 6.01
N THR A 214 18.32 -19.64 4.88
CA THR A 214 17.97 -18.93 3.64
C THR A 214 16.63 -18.21 3.76
N ALA A 215 15.63 -18.84 4.38
CA ALA A 215 14.33 -18.22 4.64
C ALA A 215 14.45 -17.00 5.56
N LEU A 216 15.26 -17.10 6.63
CA LEU A 216 15.55 -15.98 7.53
C LEU A 216 16.24 -14.81 6.81
N ALA A 217 17.27 -15.10 6.01
CA ALA A 217 18.01 -14.07 5.27
C ALA A 217 17.10 -13.33 4.27
N VAL A 218 16.29 -14.08 3.49
CA VAL A 218 15.34 -13.47 2.54
C VAL A 218 14.27 -12.67 3.27
N GLN A 219 13.75 -13.15 4.41
CA GLN A 219 12.77 -12.41 5.20
C GLN A 219 13.34 -11.07 5.70
N LEU A 220 14.57 -11.05 6.20
CA LEU A 220 15.24 -9.82 6.65
C LEU A 220 15.42 -8.83 5.48
N VAL A 221 15.89 -9.32 4.33
CA VAL A 221 16.04 -8.50 3.12
C VAL A 221 14.71 -7.90 2.69
N LEU A 222 13.62 -8.69 2.68
CA LEU A 222 12.30 -8.21 2.31
C LEU A 222 11.76 -7.14 3.27
N LEU A 223 12.00 -7.28 4.57
CA LEU A 223 11.60 -6.26 5.56
C LEU A 223 12.33 -4.94 5.33
N VAL A 224 13.65 -4.99 5.09
CA VAL A 224 14.45 -3.80 4.75
C VAL A 224 13.99 -3.20 3.42
N ALA A 225 13.67 -4.05 2.43
CA ALA A 225 13.16 -3.61 1.14
C ALA A 225 11.80 -2.91 1.27
N MET A 226 10.87 -3.44 2.06
CA MET A 226 9.57 -2.81 2.33
C MET A 226 9.75 -1.43 2.95
N PHE A 227 10.66 -1.30 3.93
CA PHE A 227 10.97 -0.01 4.55
C PHE A 227 11.54 0.98 3.53
N SER A 228 12.59 0.60 2.81
CA SER A 228 13.24 1.46 1.81
C SER A 228 12.29 1.86 0.69
N ALA A 229 11.52 0.91 0.14
CA ALA A 229 10.54 1.16 -0.91
C ALA A 229 9.47 2.15 -0.45
N SER A 230 8.96 1.99 0.78
CA SER A 230 7.97 2.90 1.34
C SER A 230 8.50 4.33 1.52
N MET A 231 9.74 4.51 1.98
CA MET A 231 10.35 5.83 2.14
C MET A 231 10.57 6.52 0.80
N ILE A 232 11.14 5.81 -0.18
CA ILE A 232 11.31 6.33 -1.56
C ILE A 232 9.95 6.73 -2.14
N SER A 233 8.95 5.87 -1.98
CA SER A 233 7.62 6.12 -2.51
C SER A 233 6.92 7.31 -1.87
N VAL A 234 7.01 7.48 -0.55
CA VAL A 234 6.48 8.66 0.15
C VAL A 234 7.14 9.93 -0.37
N ILE A 235 8.47 9.94 -0.48
CA ILE A 235 9.23 11.10 -0.97
C ILE A 235 8.79 11.45 -2.39
N VAL A 236 8.78 10.49 -3.31
CA VAL A 236 8.40 10.73 -4.71
C VAL A 236 6.94 11.15 -4.80
N THR A 237 6.02 10.46 -4.10
CA THR A 237 4.60 10.79 -4.11
C THR A 237 4.37 12.24 -3.70
N MET A 238 5.05 12.71 -2.67
CA MET A 238 4.90 14.07 -2.17
C MET A 238 5.56 15.12 -3.05
N VAL A 239 6.75 14.85 -3.59
CA VAL A 239 7.43 15.75 -4.54
C VAL A 239 6.57 15.95 -5.79
N VAL A 240 5.98 14.86 -6.30
CA VAL A 240 5.06 14.93 -7.44
C VAL A 240 3.76 15.61 -7.02
N SER A 241 3.20 15.27 -5.86
CA SER A 241 1.94 15.87 -5.35
C SER A 241 2.04 17.39 -5.24
N ARG A 242 3.21 17.94 -4.84
CA ARG A 242 3.43 19.38 -4.77
C ARG A 242 3.17 20.09 -6.11
N ARG A 243 3.51 19.47 -7.24
CA ARG A 243 3.24 20.05 -8.57
C ARG A 243 1.76 20.02 -8.95
N TYR A 244 1.00 19.06 -8.42
CA TYR A 244 -0.44 18.93 -8.71
C TYR A 244 -1.34 19.70 -7.72
N LEU A 245 -0.82 20.07 -6.55
CA LEU A 245 -1.57 20.79 -5.50
C LEU A 245 -1.48 22.31 -5.60
N LEU A 246 -0.41 22.83 -6.19
CA LEU A 246 -0.21 24.26 -6.41
C LEU A 246 -0.87 24.62 -7.74
N ASP A 247 -1.90 25.46 -7.72
CA ASP A 247 -2.32 26.17 -8.94
C ASP A 247 -1.20 27.15 -9.37
N ASP A 248 -1.24 27.67 -10.60
CA ASP A 248 -0.25 28.62 -11.12
C ASP A 248 -0.04 29.86 -10.21
N TYR A 249 -1.00 30.13 -9.32
CA TYR A 249 -0.97 31.17 -8.28
C TYR A 249 -0.47 30.71 -6.89
N HIS A 250 0.12 29.52 -6.79
CA HIS A 250 0.62 28.91 -5.54
C HIS A 250 -0.42 28.76 -4.42
N GLN A 251 -1.71 28.84 -4.74
CA GLN A 251 -2.80 28.58 -3.81
C GLN A 251 -3.14 27.08 -3.76
N LEU A 252 -3.57 26.62 -2.59
CA LEU A 252 -4.07 25.26 -2.39
C LEU A 252 -5.37 25.08 -3.19
N LYS A 253 -5.32 24.22 -4.20
CA LYS A 253 -6.50 23.92 -5.04
C LYS A 253 -7.58 23.24 -4.21
N GLY A 254 -8.56 24.00 -3.72
CA GLY A 254 -9.67 23.48 -2.92
C GLY A 254 -10.18 24.38 -1.81
N ASP A 255 -9.54 25.51 -1.52
CA ASP A 255 -10.14 26.52 -0.65
C ASP A 255 -11.11 27.37 -1.48
N LYS A 256 -12.27 26.80 -1.81
CA LYS A 256 -13.41 27.66 -2.11
C LYS A 256 -13.76 28.34 -0.79
N PRO A 257 -13.68 29.67 -0.67
CA PRO A 257 -14.23 30.32 0.50
C PRO A 257 -15.69 29.90 0.58
N HIS A 258 -16.09 29.36 1.74
CA HIS A 258 -17.50 29.40 2.14
C HIS A 258 -17.85 30.89 2.31
N GLN A 259 -18.09 31.57 1.19
CA GLN A 259 -18.72 32.87 1.14
C GLN A 259 -20.12 32.67 0.58
N GLN A 260 -21.07 32.93 1.49
CA GLN A 260 -22.35 33.57 1.21
C GLN A 260 -23.39 32.74 0.45
N ALA A 261 -24.29 32.12 1.22
CA ALA A 261 -25.70 32.33 0.98
C ALA A 261 -26.26 32.91 2.29
N GLU A 262 -26.59 34.20 2.20
CA GLU A 262 -27.54 34.89 3.09
C GLU A 262 -28.87 34.14 3.19
#